data_AF-A0AA95KIQ4-F1
#
_entry.id   AF-A0AA95KIQ4-F1
#
_cell.length_a   1.000
_cell.length_b   1.000
_cell.length_c   1.000
_cell.angle_alpha   90.00
_cell.angle_beta   90.00
_cell.angle_gamma   90.00
#
_symmetry.space_group_name_H-M   'P 1'
#
loop_
_entity.id
_entity.type
_entity.pdbx_description
1 polymer ?
#
loop_
_entity_poly.entity_id
_entity_poly.type
_entity_poly.pdbx_seq_one_letter_code
_entity_poly.pdbx_strand_id
1 'polypeptide(L)'
;MQYWLMKSEPDVFGIDDLQKVAVEPWDGVRNYQARNMVRDQMQVGDQVFFYHSNCDIPGIVGIASIATQGYPDDTAFNPEAKYFDPKSDPQNPRWYRVDVQFVRKLKRTISLHELREQTALQNMPLVQKGCRLSVMPVSAEEWQVILAME
;
A
#
# COMPACT_ATOMS: atom_id res chain seq x y z
N MET A 1 13.37 -2.65 10.15
CA MET A 1 11.91 -2.58 9.99
C MET A 1 11.60 -1.19 9.46
N GLN A 2 11.07 -1.14 8.24
CA GLN A 2 10.58 0.07 7.58
C GLN A 2 9.06 0.16 7.71
N TYR A 3 8.55 1.36 7.42
CA TYR A 3 7.11 1.63 7.41
C TYR A 3 6.67 2.09 6.03
N TRP A 4 5.47 1.67 5.66
CA TRP A 4 4.90 1.90 4.34
C TRP A 4 3.46 2.36 4.45
N LEU A 5 2.95 2.98 3.39
CA LEU A 5 1.53 3.19 3.17
C LEU A 5 1.15 2.61 1.82
N MET A 6 0.10 1.80 1.80
CA MET A 6 -0.40 1.12 0.60
C MET A 6 -1.89 1.41 0.43
N LYS A 7 -2.26 1.93 -0.75
CA LYS A 7 -3.63 2.36 -1.06
C LYS A 7 -4.41 1.23 -1.72
N SER A 8 -5.64 1.01 -1.24
CA SER A 8 -6.62 0.15 -1.88
C SER A 8 -7.99 0.83 -1.89
N GLU A 9 -8.80 0.51 -2.89
CA GLU A 9 -10.20 0.97 -2.95
C GLU A 9 -11.06 -0.02 -2.17
N PRO A 10 -11.81 0.43 -1.14
CA PRO A 10 -12.54 -0.47 -0.25
C PRO A 10 -13.62 -1.30 -0.96
N ASP A 11 -14.18 -0.80 -2.06
CA ASP A 11 -15.17 -1.52 -2.85
C ASP A 11 -14.56 -2.65 -3.71
N VAL A 12 -13.24 -2.64 -3.89
CA VAL A 12 -12.50 -3.70 -4.60
C VAL A 12 -11.86 -4.66 -3.60
N PHE A 13 -11.11 -4.13 -2.63
CA PHE A 13 -10.47 -4.90 -1.58
C PHE A 13 -10.20 -4.03 -0.34
N GLY A 14 -11.02 -4.19 0.69
CA GLY A 14 -10.93 -3.44 1.94
C GLY A 14 -10.06 -4.11 3.01
N ILE A 15 -9.86 -3.40 4.14
CA ILE A 15 -9.14 -3.96 5.30
C ILE A 15 -9.92 -5.12 5.93
N ASP A 16 -11.26 -5.08 5.84
CA ASP A 16 -12.14 -6.15 6.30
C ASP A 16 -12.02 -7.40 5.44
N ASP A 17 -11.68 -7.27 4.16
CA ASP A 17 -11.43 -8.40 3.29
C ASP A 17 -10.07 -9.01 3.60
N LEU A 18 -9.03 -8.17 3.77
CA LEU A 18 -7.72 -8.62 4.24
C LEU A 18 -7.80 -9.33 5.60
N GLN A 19 -8.64 -8.84 6.51
CA GLN A 19 -8.87 -9.50 7.79
C GLN A 19 -9.44 -10.92 7.63
N LYS A 20 -10.35 -11.14 6.67
CA LYS A 20 -10.96 -12.45 6.43
C LYS A 20 -9.98 -13.44 5.79
N VAL A 21 -9.20 -12.98 4.81
CA VAL A 21 -8.24 -13.84 4.08
C VAL A 21 -6.89 -13.98 4.79
N ALA A 22 -6.62 -13.13 5.78
CA ALA A 22 -5.41 -13.02 6.58
C ALA A 22 -4.13 -12.63 5.81
N VAL A 23 -3.91 -13.15 4.60
CA VAL A 23 -2.78 -12.82 3.71
C VAL A 23 -3.29 -12.70 2.29
N GLU A 24 -2.91 -11.64 1.58
CA GLU A 24 -3.31 -11.39 0.18
C GLU A 24 -2.13 -10.89 -0.66
N PRO A 25 -1.97 -11.35 -1.91
CA PRO A 25 -1.06 -10.75 -2.88
C PRO A 25 -1.45 -9.31 -3.22
N TRP A 26 -0.52 -8.37 -3.05
CA TRP A 26 -0.72 -6.96 -3.38
C TRP A 26 -0.35 -6.66 -4.84
N ASP A 27 -1.19 -7.14 -5.75
CA ASP A 27 -1.00 -7.00 -7.19
C ASP A 27 -1.32 -5.59 -7.75
N GLY A 28 -1.19 -5.43 -9.06
CA GLY A 28 -1.71 -4.25 -9.75
C GLY A 28 -0.89 -2.96 -9.62
N VAL A 29 0.28 -3.01 -8.96
CA VAL A 29 1.22 -1.87 -8.95
C VAL A 29 1.79 -1.67 -10.36
N ARG A 30 1.35 -0.59 -11.03
CA ARG A 30 1.76 -0.23 -12.41
C ARG A 30 2.49 1.12 -12.50
N ASN A 31 3.03 1.59 -11.39
CA ASN A 31 3.90 2.76 -11.33
C ASN A 31 5.35 2.32 -11.09
N TYR A 32 6.29 2.77 -11.93
CA TYR A 32 7.69 2.35 -11.86
C TYR A 32 8.37 2.68 -10.52
N GLN A 33 8.08 3.84 -9.93
CA GLN A 33 8.63 4.22 -8.64
C GLN A 33 8.08 3.35 -7.51
N ALA A 34 6.75 3.15 -7.48
CA ALA A 34 6.11 2.25 -6.51
C ALA A 34 6.62 0.82 -6.66
N ARG A 35 6.75 0.32 -7.89
CA ARG A 35 7.31 -1.00 -8.19
C ARG A 35 8.72 -1.15 -7.63
N ASN A 36 9.60 -0.16 -7.82
CA ASN A 36 10.97 -0.25 -7.32
C ASN A 36 10.99 -0.36 -5.79
N MET A 37 10.08 0.33 -5.09
CA MET A 37 9.94 0.17 -3.64
C MET A 37 9.50 -1.25 -3.25
N VAL A 38 8.48 -1.79 -3.93
CA VAL A 38 7.98 -3.15 -3.71
C VAL A 38 9.05 -4.21 -3.99
N ARG A 39 9.79 -4.08 -5.10
CA ARG A 39 10.79 -5.04 -5.53
C ARG A 39 12.08 -4.97 -4.72
N ASP A 40 12.58 -3.77 -4.46
CA ASP A 40 13.96 -3.57 -4.00
C ASP A 40 14.07 -3.22 -2.52
N GLN A 41 13.00 -2.75 -1.88
CA GLN A 41 13.09 -2.11 -0.56
C GLN A 41 12.23 -2.77 0.51
N MET A 42 11.03 -3.25 0.17
CA MET A 42 10.14 -3.92 1.13
C MET A 42 10.77 -5.22 1.64
N GLN A 43 10.74 -5.42 2.95
CA GLN A 43 11.23 -6.62 3.62
C GLN A 43 10.11 -7.27 4.43
N VAL A 44 10.17 -8.60 4.55
CA VAL A 44 9.25 -9.36 5.41
C VAL A 44 9.27 -8.79 6.84
N GLY A 45 8.08 -8.54 7.39
CA GLY A 45 7.89 -7.95 8.71
C GLY A 45 7.83 -6.41 8.73
N ASP A 46 8.13 -5.72 7.63
CA ASP A 46 7.85 -4.28 7.53
C ASP A 46 6.36 -4.00 7.71
N GLN A 47 6.01 -2.88 8.35
CA GLN A 47 4.62 -2.54 8.63
C GLN A 47 4.04 -1.59 7.59
N VAL A 48 2.74 -1.71 7.37
CA VAL A 48 2.01 -1.02 6.32
C VAL A 48 0.77 -0.36 6.93
N PHE A 49 0.61 0.95 6.72
CA PHE A 49 -0.69 1.58 6.84
C PHE A 49 -1.56 1.19 5.65
N PHE A 50 -2.68 0.53 5.93
CA PHE A 50 -3.69 0.21 4.93
C PHE A 50 -4.57 1.44 4.74
N TYR A 51 -4.47 2.04 3.55
CA TYR A 51 -5.17 3.29 3.22
C TYR A 51 -6.33 3.02 2.27
N HIS A 52 -7.54 3.42 2.66
CA HIS A 52 -8.69 3.44 1.78
C HIS A 52 -8.67 4.68 0.89
N SER A 53 -8.63 4.46 -0.42
CA SER A 53 -8.68 5.50 -1.45
C SER A 53 -9.96 5.42 -2.28
N ASN A 54 -10.28 6.50 -3.00
CA ASN A 54 -11.41 6.56 -3.92
C ASN A 54 -12.76 6.15 -3.29
N CYS A 55 -13.01 6.62 -2.06
CA CYS A 55 -14.23 6.37 -1.30
C CYS A 55 -14.67 7.64 -0.57
N ASP A 56 -15.84 7.61 0.08
CA ASP A 56 -16.44 8.76 0.76
C ASP A 56 -15.54 9.38 1.83
N ILE A 57 -14.85 8.54 2.62
CA ILE A 57 -13.92 8.96 3.67
C ILE A 57 -12.56 8.30 3.42
N PRO A 58 -11.72 8.91 2.56
CA PRO A 58 -10.40 8.37 2.29
C PRO A 58 -9.49 8.58 3.50
N GLY A 59 -8.71 7.56 3.88
CA GLY A 59 -7.92 7.60 5.10
C GLY A 59 -7.26 6.28 5.45
N ILE A 60 -6.49 6.30 6.53
CA ILE A 60 -5.83 5.12 7.10
C ILE A 60 -6.82 4.40 8.00
N VAL A 61 -7.02 3.10 7.75
CA VAL A 61 -8.06 2.30 8.41
C VAL A 61 -7.53 1.10 9.18
N GLY A 62 -6.25 0.75 8.98
CA GLY A 62 -5.65 -0.40 9.61
C GLY A 62 -4.16 -0.50 9.38
N ILE A 63 -3.59 -1.55 9.96
CA ILE A 63 -2.20 -1.95 9.84
C ILE A 63 -2.15 -3.35 9.24
N ALA A 64 -1.25 -3.52 8.29
CA ALA A 64 -0.81 -4.78 7.73
C ALA A 64 0.72 -4.92 7.89
N SER A 65 1.26 -6.07 7.54
CA SER A 65 2.70 -6.30 7.45
C SER A 65 3.08 -7.02 6.16
N ILE A 66 4.28 -6.79 5.66
CA ILE A 66 4.81 -7.50 4.50
C ILE A 66 5.08 -8.96 4.87
N ALA A 67 4.48 -9.89 4.12
CA ALA A 67 4.58 -11.33 4.34
C ALA A 67 5.61 -12.02 3.43
N THR A 68 5.95 -11.41 2.29
CA THR A 68 6.97 -11.93 1.36
C THR A 68 7.92 -10.83 0.88
N GLN A 69 9.09 -11.23 0.37
CA GLN A 69 9.92 -10.35 -0.45
C GLN A 69 9.20 -10.02 -1.78
N GLY A 70 9.64 -8.97 -2.48
CA GLY A 70 9.10 -8.62 -3.78
C GLY A 70 9.33 -9.73 -4.82
N TYR A 71 8.27 -10.14 -5.51
CA TYR A 71 8.29 -11.19 -6.53
C TYR A 71 7.45 -10.81 -7.76
N PRO A 72 7.65 -11.44 -8.93
CA PRO A 72 6.93 -11.09 -10.15
C PRO A 72 5.41 -11.12 -9.99
N ASP A 73 4.74 -10.08 -10.49
CA ASP A 73 3.27 -10.01 -10.52
C ASP A 73 2.73 -10.78 -11.73
N ASP A 74 2.24 -11.99 -11.50
CA ASP A 74 1.75 -12.90 -12.55
C ASP A 74 0.52 -12.35 -13.30
N THR A 75 -0.24 -11.43 -12.70
CA THR A 75 -1.39 -10.78 -13.35
C THR A 75 -0.98 -9.96 -14.56
N ALA A 76 0.29 -9.57 -14.65
CA ALA A 76 0.83 -8.87 -15.82
C ALA A 76 0.96 -9.78 -17.06
N PHE A 77 0.97 -11.10 -16.90
CA PHE A 77 1.19 -12.06 -18.00
C PHE A 77 -0.10 -12.69 -18.53
N ASN A 78 -1.20 -12.58 -17.80
CA ASN A 78 -2.48 -13.18 -18.18
C ASN A 78 -3.37 -12.18 -18.94
N PRO A 79 -3.72 -12.40 -20.23
CA PRO A 79 -4.57 -11.51 -21.00
C PRO A 79 -5.99 -11.29 -20.43
N GLU A 80 -6.48 -12.19 -19.59
CA GLU A 80 -7.80 -12.09 -18.95
C GLU A 80 -7.74 -11.34 -17.61
N ALA A 81 -6.54 -11.08 -17.07
CA ALA A 81 -6.39 -10.40 -15.80
C ALA A 81 -6.55 -8.87 -15.96
N LYS A 82 -7.11 -8.24 -14.92
CA LYS A 82 -7.35 -6.78 -14.86
C LYS A 82 -6.10 -5.94 -15.14
N TYR A 83 -4.92 -6.41 -14.71
CA TYR A 83 -3.67 -5.68 -14.78
C TYR A 83 -2.66 -6.26 -15.80
N PHE A 84 -3.17 -6.93 -16.84
CA PHE A 84 -2.37 -7.43 -17.95
C PHE A 84 -1.49 -6.33 -18.58
N ASP A 85 -0.23 -6.66 -18.84
CA ASP A 85 0.68 -5.83 -19.63
C ASP A 85 1.29 -6.69 -20.75
N PRO A 86 0.88 -6.52 -22.02
CA PRO A 86 1.37 -7.32 -23.14
C PRO A 86 2.88 -7.16 -23.40
N LYS A 87 3.53 -6.21 -22.73
CA LYS A 87 4.98 -5.97 -22.84
C LYS A 87 5.77 -6.57 -21.66
N SER A 88 5.10 -7.12 -20.64
CA SER A 88 5.77 -7.78 -19.52
C SER A 88 6.13 -9.21 -19.90
N ASP A 89 7.41 -9.55 -19.79
CA ASP A 89 7.94 -10.87 -20.14
C ASP A 89 8.14 -11.70 -18.85
N PRO A 90 7.62 -12.94 -18.75
CA PRO A 90 7.88 -13.82 -17.60
C PRO A 90 9.37 -14.05 -17.31
N GLN A 91 10.25 -14.01 -18.32
CA GLN A 91 11.70 -14.15 -18.16
C GLN A 91 12.37 -12.85 -17.69
N ASN A 92 11.74 -11.71 -17.92
CA ASN A 92 12.19 -10.40 -17.45
C ASN A 92 11.00 -9.53 -16.99
N PRO A 93 10.41 -9.85 -15.82
CA PRO A 93 9.15 -9.25 -15.37
C PRO A 93 9.25 -7.74 -15.20
N ARG A 94 8.28 -7.01 -15.74
CA ARG A 94 8.20 -5.55 -15.54
C ARG A 94 7.62 -5.17 -14.20
N TRP A 95 6.76 -6.01 -13.63
CA TRP A 95 5.93 -5.70 -12.47
C TRP A 95 6.15 -6.72 -11.36
N TYR A 96 6.09 -6.22 -10.13
CA TYR A 96 6.37 -6.99 -8.93
C TYR A 96 5.29 -6.68 -7.89
N ARG A 97 5.00 -7.67 -7.06
CA ARG A 97 4.10 -7.61 -5.92
C ARG A 97 4.76 -8.21 -4.68
N VAL A 98 4.08 -8.05 -3.56
CA VAL A 98 4.39 -8.67 -2.26
C VAL A 98 3.08 -9.22 -1.71
N ASP A 99 3.14 -10.19 -0.81
CA ASP A 99 1.98 -10.55 -0.02
C ASP A 99 1.93 -9.65 1.22
N VAL A 100 0.73 -9.20 1.59
CA VAL A 100 0.48 -8.44 2.82
C VAL A 100 -0.35 -9.28 3.77
N GLN A 101 -0.01 -9.22 5.04
CA GLN A 101 -0.71 -9.91 6.12
C GLN A 101 -1.49 -8.91 6.98
N PHE A 102 -2.73 -9.23 7.31
CA PHE A 102 -3.52 -8.47 8.28
C PHE A 102 -2.82 -8.44 9.65
N VAL A 103 -2.72 -7.26 10.26
CA VAL A 103 -2.27 -7.12 11.66
C VAL A 103 -3.44 -6.70 12.54
N ARG A 104 -4.03 -5.53 12.26
CA ARG A 104 -5.20 -5.03 12.99
C ARG A 104 -5.90 -3.90 12.25
N LYS A 105 -7.18 -3.68 12.56
CA LYS A 105 -7.85 -2.41 12.23
C LYS A 105 -7.42 -1.31 13.20
N LEU A 106 -7.50 -0.06 12.77
CA LEU A 106 -7.43 1.07 13.69
C LEU A 106 -8.76 1.22 14.43
N LYS A 107 -8.73 1.88 15.60
CA LYS A 107 -9.95 2.20 16.38
C LYS A 107 -10.91 3.13 15.62
N ARG A 108 -10.38 3.95 14.71
CA ARG A 108 -11.11 4.86 13.84
C ARG A 108 -10.31 5.12 12.56
N THR A 109 -11.00 5.57 11.51
CA THR A 109 -10.35 6.04 10.28
C THR A 109 -9.66 7.38 10.54
N ILE A 110 -8.35 7.45 10.32
CA ILE A 110 -7.62 8.72 10.30
C ILE A 110 -7.71 9.27 8.88
N SER A 111 -8.55 10.30 8.69
CA SER A 111 -8.92 10.78 7.36
C SER A 111 -7.78 11.55 6.68
N LEU A 112 -7.79 11.58 5.34
CA LEU A 112 -6.86 12.40 4.55
C LEU A 112 -6.93 13.89 4.92
N HIS A 113 -8.12 14.36 5.30
CA HIS A 113 -8.31 15.73 5.75
C HIS A 113 -7.48 16.00 7.00
N GLU A 114 -7.62 15.16 8.03
CA GLU A 114 -6.84 15.28 9.27
C GLU A 114 -5.34 15.12 9.03
N LEU A 115 -4.92 14.18 8.17
CA LEU A 115 -3.51 13.98 7.82
C LEU A 115 -2.90 15.23 7.17
N ARG A 116 -3.67 15.98 6.37
CA ARG A 116 -3.22 17.22 5.73
C ARG A 116 -3.07 18.39 6.70
N GLU A 117 -3.81 18.38 7.79
CA GLU A 117 -3.74 19.42 8.82
C GLU A 117 -2.54 19.24 9.76
N GLN A 118 -1.96 18.04 9.80
CA GLN A 118 -0.77 17.77 10.60
C GLN A 118 0.50 18.34 9.96
N THR A 119 1.05 19.40 10.57
CA THR A 119 2.32 20.00 10.13
C THR A 119 3.47 18.99 10.13
N ALA A 120 3.47 18.03 11.06
CA ALA A 120 4.48 16.99 11.12
C ALA A 120 4.46 16.04 9.90
N LEU A 121 3.33 15.96 9.18
CA LEU A 121 3.15 15.09 8.01
C LEU A 121 3.30 15.83 6.68
N GLN A 122 3.62 17.14 6.69
CA GLN A 122 3.64 17.97 5.48
C GLN A 122 4.62 17.49 4.39
N ASN A 123 5.64 16.73 4.79
CA ASN A 123 6.63 16.16 3.88
C ASN A 123 6.24 14.77 3.38
N MET A 124 5.20 14.15 3.94
CA MET A 124 4.77 12.81 3.56
C MET A 124 4.23 12.83 2.12
N PRO A 125 4.65 11.90 1.24
CA PRO A 125 4.20 11.88 -0.15
C PRO A 125 2.67 11.86 -0.29
N LEU A 126 1.93 11.30 0.68
CA LEU A 126 0.47 11.23 0.68
C LEU A 126 -0.20 12.61 0.60
N VAL A 127 0.34 13.61 1.29
CA VAL A 127 -0.28 14.94 1.41
C VAL A 127 0.29 15.96 0.42
N GLN A 128 1.39 15.62 -0.24
CA GLN A 128 2.00 16.47 -1.26
C GLN A 128 1.10 16.61 -2.50
N LYS A 129 0.97 17.84 -3.01
CA LYS A 129 0.17 18.13 -4.21
C LYS A 129 0.74 17.37 -5.41
N GLY A 130 -0.14 16.68 -6.14
CA GLY A 130 0.21 15.98 -7.38
C GLY A 130 0.83 14.60 -7.19
N CYS A 131 1.06 14.13 -5.96
CA CYS A 131 1.57 12.79 -5.72
C CYS A 131 0.52 11.73 -6.10
N ARG A 132 0.89 10.84 -7.03
CA ARG A 132 0.05 9.75 -7.54
C ARG A 132 0.57 8.36 -7.15
N LEU A 133 1.43 8.28 -6.13
CA LEU A 133 1.93 7.00 -5.65
C LEU A 133 0.84 6.23 -4.87
N SER A 134 0.71 4.94 -5.18
CA SER A 134 -0.13 3.99 -4.45
C SER A 134 0.61 3.27 -3.34
N VAL A 135 1.94 3.21 -3.44
CA VAL A 135 2.86 2.70 -2.43
C VAL A 135 3.88 3.79 -2.13
N MET A 136 4.11 4.08 -0.86
CA MET A 136 5.07 5.10 -0.44
C MET A 136 5.73 4.75 0.89
N PRO A 137 6.98 5.18 1.11
CA PRO A 137 7.62 5.05 2.41
C PRO A 137 6.95 5.97 3.42
N VAL A 138 7.03 5.58 4.69
CA VAL A 138 6.61 6.37 5.85
C VAL A 138 7.80 6.41 6.80
N SER A 139 8.17 7.60 7.26
CA SER A 139 9.24 7.72 8.25
C SER A 139 8.80 7.16 9.61
N ALA A 140 9.75 6.82 10.49
CA ALA A 140 9.41 6.38 11.83
C ALA A 140 8.66 7.48 12.62
N GLU A 141 9.03 8.74 12.41
CA GLU A 141 8.37 9.90 13.01
C GLU A 141 6.94 10.06 12.49
N GLU A 142 6.75 9.99 11.17
CA GLU A 142 5.41 10.05 10.55
C GLU A 142 4.52 8.90 11.05
N TRP A 143 5.07 7.70 11.18
CA TRP A 143 4.37 6.54 11.70
C TRP A 143 3.85 6.77 13.12
N GLN A 144 4.70 7.26 14.02
CA GLN A 144 4.31 7.54 15.40
C GLN A 144 3.28 8.67 15.49
N VAL A 145 3.43 9.74 14.68
CA VAL A 145 2.47 10.84 14.62
C VAL A 145 1.09 10.31 14.21
N ILE A 146 1.01 9.49 13.16
CA ILE A 146 -0.25 8.92 12.70
C ILE A 146 -0.86 8.02 13.77
N LEU A 147 -0.08 7.15 14.43
CA LEU A 147 -0.60 6.30 15.51
C LEU A 147 -1.09 7.09 16.72
N ALA A 148 -0.53 8.27 17.00
CA ALA A 148 -0.99 9.14 18.06
C ALA A 148 -2.34 9.83 17.75
N MET A 149 -2.80 9.79 16.49
CA MET A 149 -4.11 10.31 16.06
C MET A 149 -5.24 9.27 16.17
N GLU A 150 -4.92 8.01 16.49
CA GLU A 150 -5.85 6.89 16.65
C GLU A 150 -6.65 6.95 17.97
#